data_AF-A0A7V0JLE4-F1
#
_entry.id   AF-A0A7V0JLE4-F1
#
_cell.length_a   1.000
_cell.length_b   1.000
_cell.length_c   1.000
_cell.angle_alpha   90.00
_cell.angle_beta   90.00
_cell.angle_gamma   90.00
#
_symmetry.space_group_name_H-M   'P 1'
#
loop_
_entity.id
_entity.type
_entity.pdbx_description
1 polymer ?
#
loop_
_entity_poly.entity_id
_entity_poly.type
_entity_poly.pdbx_seq_one_letter_code
_entity_poly.pdbx_strand_id
1 'polypeptide(L)'
;TGELHGTIDVCAGDYNITVRVTDAGSRTDERIFTLAVVNGTLSVSPSSPQTFNCTSSTFYQDFSASGPRLGALENWAVTWHGTNPGGFEVISTGEATVRFRKSGTSTIGSGYQFKLTARDSVCNDNEVDSGYYTLNISGEGGDEPYYTGMVGEWRLDECAWDGTTDEISDTSGTNAHGESHNMGSADTVNRSIGKVCYSAAVNLDTVTNQYVNLGHEAFQNLGDFSLSMWFRIDSLSSSIQTLFSGAKAGADNTMLIFLNSTGTALTTWVNQTTTGGFNIGSTVADGLWHHLVWTRKVSDGTEVVYIDKAALSDTQGIGNTSNVTLDAGGAILGQEQDSVGDAFDVNQIFHGWIDEVMVYNKVLTQTDVNNLYSLTHDCVGSCYTDAIAWYYMDEDSWTTGNPCVIDSIGGYDGTPTGDSSINKTDSHLCYAGEFADAPGNDSCITITGLPVSTTAGDKTTVCFWMKWAGNGNEMPIGWANSYDLFFYGTTRFGFNTGASDLYGIDGANALANDWYHVAAIFSNNAPLKNQLYIDGTLQPIAVLTGTPVNRTVSSTFYISGWSPSDGYKFNGMIDELRIYTRGLSSSEVTEDMNLTHSCPGP
;
A
#
# COMPACT_ATOMS: atom_id res chain seq x y z
N THR A 1 3.93 52.90 42.92
CA THR A 1 4.42 52.49 41.60
C THR A 1 3.68 51.24 41.19
N GLY A 2 3.49 51.02 39.90
CA GLY A 2 2.82 49.84 39.35
C GLY A 2 3.44 49.48 38.02
N GLU A 3 3.26 48.24 37.59
CA GLU A 3 3.77 47.69 36.34
C GLU A 3 2.60 47.18 35.51
N LEU A 4 2.66 47.35 34.19
CA LEU A 4 1.70 46.80 33.23
C LEU A 4 2.38 45.63 32.50
N HIS A 5 1.80 44.43 32.61
CA HIS A 5 2.20 43.25 31.87
C HIS A 5 0.96 42.54 31.30
N GLY A 6 1.13 41.74 30.25
CA GLY A 6 0.05 40.96 29.65
C GLY A 6 0.42 40.38 28.29
N THR A 7 -0.49 39.62 27.71
CA THR A 7 -0.44 39.13 26.32
C THR A 7 -1.23 40.06 25.40
N ILE A 8 -0.73 40.30 24.20
CA ILE A 8 -1.40 41.15 23.20
C ILE A 8 -2.01 40.23 22.14
N ASP A 9 -3.33 40.23 22.06
CA ASP A 9 -4.13 39.41 21.13
C ASP A 9 -5.04 40.31 20.27
N VAL A 10 -4.44 41.34 19.68
CA VAL A 10 -5.10 42.30 18.79
C VAL A 10 -4.16 42.65 17.63
N CYS A 11 -4.74 43.08 16.50
CA CYS A 11 -3.97 43.48 15.31
C CYS A 11 -3.11 44.73 15.55
N ALA A 12 -2.27 45.09 14.58
CA ALA A 12 -1.50 46.32 14.68
C ALA A 12 -2.41 47.55 14.74
N GLY A 13 -2.03 48.50 15.60
CA GLY A 13 -2.81 49.69 15.86
C GLY A 13 -2.42 50.38 17.16
N ASP A 14 -2.99 51.56 17.37
CA ASP A 14 -2.81 52.33 18.58
C ASP A 14 -3.99 52.08 19.53
N TYR A 15 -3.69 51.54 20.71
CA TYR A 15 -4.68 51.19 21.72
C TYR A 15 -4.56 52.10 22.93
N ASN A 16 -5.65 52.73 23.32
CA ASN A 16 -5.66 53.59 24.50
C ASN A 16 -5.84 52.75 25.78
N ILE A 17 -4.89 52.87 26.70
CA ILE A 17 -4.90 52.23 28.01
C ILE A 17 -5.12 53.31 29.07
N THR A 18 -6.14 53.14 29.89
CA THR A 18 -6.42 54.04 31.01
C THR A 18 -5.84 53.46 32.29
N VAL A 19 -4.86 54.14 32.88
CA VAL A 19 -4.31 53.78 34.18
C VAL A 19 -4.97 54.66 35.24
N ARG A 20 -5.69 54.02 36.17
CA ARG A 20 -6.30 54.66 37.33
C ARG A 20 -5.49 54.35 38.58
N VAL A 21 -5.16 55.36 39.37
CA VAL A 21 -4.58 55.21 40.70
C VAL A 21 -5.59 55.68 41.73
N THR A 22 -5.76 54.90 42.81
CA THR A 22 -6.63 55.25 43.94
C THR A 22 -5.80 55.36 45.21
N ASP A 23 -5.93 56.46 45.96
CA ASP A 23 -5.27 56.62 47.25
C ASP A 23 -6.05 55.95 48.39
N ALA A 24 -5.44 55.89 49.60
CA ALA A 24 -6.07 55.29 50.78
C ALA A 24 -7.33 56.05 51.28
N GLY A 25 -7.56 57.27 50.79
CA GLY A 25 -8.75 58.07 51.05
C GLY A 25 -9.81 57.96 49.95
N SER A 26 -9.69 56.97 49.06
CA SER A 26 -10.59 56.72 47.93
C SER A 26 -10.63 57.84 46.87
N ARG A 27 -9.59 58.69 46.81
CA ARG A 27 -9.44 59.65 45.70
C ARG A 27 -8.78 58.97 44.52
N THR A 28 -9.28 59.23 43.32
CA THR A 28 -8.79 58.64 42.08
C THR A 28 -8.16 59.70 41.18
N ASP A 29 -7.09 59.34 40.49
CA ASP A 29 -6.57 60.08 39.32
C ASP A 29 -6.38 59.10 38.15
N GLU A 30 -6.57 59.58 36.93
CA GLU A 30 -6.50 58.76 35.71
C GLU A 30 -5.63 59.41 34.65
N ARG A 31 -4.85 58.60 33.94
CA ARG A 31 -4.19 59.01 32.71
C ARG A 31 -4.36 57.97 31.62
N ILE A 32 -4.53 58.47 30.40
CA ILE A 32 -4.58 57.66 29.18
C ILE A 32 -3.17 57.60 28.59
N PHE A 33 -2.73 56.40 28.25
CA PHE A 33 -1.52 56.09 27.52
C PHE A 33 -1.88 55.43 26.21
N THR A 34 -1.09 55.64 25.16
CA THR A 34 -1.26 54.94 23.89
C THR A 34 -0.24 53.80 23.83
N LEU A 35 -0.72 52.56 23.68
CA LEU A 35 0.08 51.39 23.38
C LEU A 35 0.03 51.14 21.88
N ALA A 36 1.14 51.42 21.20
CA ALA A 36 1.30 51.09 19.79
C ALA A 36 1.66 49.60 19.64
N VAL A 37 0.77 48.85 19.00
CA VAL A 37 0.96 47.45 18.63
C VAL A 37 1.40 47.44 17.17
N VAL A 38 2.62 46.94 16.89
CA VAL A 38 3.22 46.99 15.53
C VAL A 38 3.40 45.60 14.96
N ASN A 39 3.15 45.38 13.66
CA ASN A 39 3.41 44.08 13.02
C ASN A 39 4.89 43.70 13.10
N GLY A 40 5.15 42.45 13.45
CA GLY A 40 6.49 41.88 13.43
C GLY A 40 6.74 41.16 12.11
N THR A 41 7.96 40.70 11.87
CA THR A 41 8.28 39.96 10.66
C THR A 41 7.89 38.50 10.83
N LEU A 42 6.98 38.02 9.97
CA LEU A 42 6.72 36.58 9.84
C LEU A 42 7.88 35.92 9.08
N SER A 43 8.26 34.73 9.51
CA SER A 43 9.32 33.91 8.91
C SER A 43 8.72 32.65 8.32
N VAL A 44 9.23 32.23 7.16
CA VAL A 44 8.82 30.99 6.49
C VAL A 44 9.95 29.97 6.61
N SER A 45 9.60 28.74 7.01
CA SER A 45 10.48 27.58 7.00
C SER A 45 10.00 26.59 5.93
N PRO A 46 10.87 26.06 5.06
CA PRO A 46 12.29 26.38 4.93
C PRO A 46 12.56 27.85 4.53
N SER A 47 13.65 28.44 5.03
CA SER A 47 14.01 29.84 4.75
C SER A 47 14.55 30.04 3.34
N SER A 48 14.15 31.11 2.64
CA SER A 48 14.76 31.50 1.37
C SER A 48 16.08 32.27 1.58
N PRO A 49 17.02 32.25 0.61
CA PRO A 49 16.98 31.50 -0.65
C PRO A 49 17.29 30.01 -0.43
N GLN A 50 16.49 29.14 -1.05
CA GLN A 50 16.72 27.71 -1.10
C GLN A 50 16.36 27.17 -2.49
N THR A 51 17.03 26.12 -2.92
CA THR A 51 16.79 25.42 -4.19
C THR A 51 16.09 24.10 -3.93
N PHE A 52 15.02 23.85 -4.67
CA PHE A 52 14.30 22.58 -4.70
C PHE A 52 14.47 21.91 -6.06
N ASN A 53 14.57 20.58 -6.06
CA ASN A 53 14.68 19.79 -7.28
C ASN A 53 13.44 18.90 -7.40
N CYS A 54 12.57 19.22 -8.35
CA CYS A 54 11.44 18.39 -8.74
C CYS A 54 11.91 17.34 -9.74
N THR A 55 12.08 16.11 -9.25
CA THR A 55 12.50 14.95 -10.04
C THR A 55 11.40 13.91 -10.21
N SER A 56 10.22 14.14 -9.61
CA SER A 56 9.08 13.23 -9.60
C SER A 56 7.79 13.98 -9.89
N SER A 57 6.84 13.31 -10.54
CA SER A 57 5.51 13.84 -10.88
C SER A 57 4.66 14.14 -9.62
N THR A 58 4.98 13.54 -8.48
CA THR A 58 4.29 13.73 -7.19
C THR A 58 5.03 14.67 -6.23
N PHE A 59 6.03 15.42 -6.72
CA PHE A 59 6.81 16.35 -5.90
C PHE A 59 5.93 17.31 -5.08
N TYR A 60 6.30 17.47 -3.81
CA TYR A 60 5.78 18.52 -2.95
C TYR A 60 6.86 19.04 -1.99
N GLN A 61 6.62 20.23 -1.45
CA GLN A 61 7.39 20.83 -0.37
C GLN A 61 6.42 21.52 0.59
N ASP A 62 6.49 21.13 1.86
CA ASP A 62 5.75 21.78 2.93
C ASP A 62 6.51 23.01 3.44
N PHE A 63 5.74 24.05 3.76
CA PHE A 63 6.21 25.28 4.37
C PHE A 63 5.39 25.58 5.62
N SER A 64 6.03 26.21 6.59
CA SER A 64 5.39 26.71 7.80
C SER A 64 5.75 28.17 8.01
N ALA A 65 4.76 28.98 8.34
CA ALA A 65 4.97 30.32 8.84
C ALA A 65 5.15 30.29 10.35
N SER A 66 5.98 31.18 10.88
CA SER A 66 6.17 31.41 12.31
C SER A 66 6.43 32.88 12.57
N GLY A 67 6.06 33.38 13.74
CA GLY A 67 6.30 34.76 14.10
C GLY A 67 5.26 35.32 15.06
N PRO A 68 5.41 36.59 15.45
CA PRO A 68 4.49 37.24 16.38
C PRO A 68 3.11 37.44 15.74
N ARG A 69 2.06 37.15 16.52
CA ARG A 69 0.64 37.26 16.13
C ARG A 69 0.27 36.47 14.87
N LEU A 70 0.82 35.27 14.76
CA LEU A 70 0.43 34.34 13.73
C LEU A 70 -0.86 33.62 14.14
N GLY A 71 -1.95 33.95 13.47
CA GLY A 71 -3.19 33.17 13.44
C GLY A 71 -3.27 32.33 12.15
N ALA A 72 -4.49 31.91 11.81
CA ALA A 72 -4.73 31.17 10.58
C ALA A 72 -4.44 32.06 9.37
N LEU A 73 -3.58 31.58 8.48
CA LEU A 73 -3.21 32.20 7.22
C LEU A 73 -4.16 31.76 6.12
N GLU A 74 -4.71 32.73 5.40
CA GLU A 74 -5.58 32.50 4.26
C GLU A 74 -4.94 33.03 2.97
N ASN A 75 -5.51 32.59 1.84
CA ASN A 75 -5.14 33.06 0.50
C ASN A 75 -3.65 32.83 0.17
N TRP A 76 -3.12 31.67 0.54
CA TRP A 76 -1.80 31.24 0.08
C TRP A 76 -1.72 31.30 -1.45
N ALA A 77 -0.71 31.98 -1.95
CA ALA A 77 -0.48 32.13 -3.39
C ALA A 77 0.99 31.88 -3.71
N VAL A 78 1.22 31.14 -4.80
CA VAL A 78 2.53 31.04 -5.45
C VAL A 78 2.64 32.11 -6.54
N THR A 79 3.71 32.91 -6.47
CA THR A 79 4.02 33.91 -7.49
C THR A 79 5.36 33.58 -8.14
N TRP A 80 5.36 33.44 -9.47
CA TRP A 80 6.57 33.20 -10.25
C TRP A 80 7.25 34.51 -10.63
N HIS A 81 8.58 34.52 -10.57
CA HIS A 81 9.40 35.59 -11.11
C HIS A 81 10.02 35.14 -12.43
N GLY A 82 9.66 35.85 -13.51
CA GLY A 82 10.05 35.49 -14.86
C GLY A 82 9.16 34.38 -15.43
N THR A 83 9.78 33.32 -15.93
CA THR A 83 9.07 32.20 -16.59
C THR A 83 8.34 31.34 -15.56
N ASN A 84 7.04 31.14 -15.76
CA ASN A 84 6.25 30.17 -15.02
C ASN A 84 6.36 28.80 -15.73
N PRO A 85 6.87 27.75 -15.07
CA PRO A 85 6.96 26.41 -15.67
C PRO A 85 5.60 25.72 -15.84
N GLY A 86 4.54 26.19 -15.17
CA GLY A 86 3.22 25.54 -15.12
C GLY A 86 3.18 24.31 -14.21
N GLY A 87 1.98 23.84 -13.87
CA GLY A 87 1.78 22.56 -13.18
C GLY A 87 2.16 22.53 -11.70
N PHE A 88 2.08 23.67 -11.00
CA PHE A 88 2.22 23.72 -9.54
C PHE A 88 1.12 24.55 -8.90
N GLU A 89 0.76 24.17 -7.68
CA GLU A 89 -0.20 24.89 -6.84
C GLU A 89 0.28 24.96 -5.39
N VAL A 90 -0.46 25.71 -4.58
CA VAL A 90 -0.31 25.73 -3.13
C VAL A 90 -1.64 25.38 -2.47
N ILE A 91 -1.59 24.45 -1.52
CA ILE A 91 -2.75 24.05 -0.72
C ILE A 91 -2.45 24.30 0.76
N SER A 92 -3.42 24.83 1.49
CA SER A 92 -3.29 24.95 2.95
C SER A 92 -3.28 23.56 3.57
N THR A 93 -2.38 23.32 4.52
CA THR A 93 -2.28 22.06 5.28
C THR A 93 -2.56 22.23 6.77
N GLY A 94 -2.88 23.45 7.18
CA GLY A 94 -3.12 23.84 8.56
C GLY A 94 -3.19 25.36 8.70
N GLU A 95 -3.38 25.85 9.92
CA GLU A 95 -3.54 27.29 10.16
C GLU A 95 -2.31 28.10 9.71
N ALA A 96 -1.11 27.58 9.89
CA ALA A 96 0.13 28.28 9.54
C ALA A 96 1.00 27.51 8.53
N THR A 97 0.45 26.47 7.91
CA THR A 97 1.22 25.55 7.06
C THR A 97 0.60 25.44 5.67
N VAL A 98 1.46 25.30 4.67
CA VAL A 98 1.07 25.20 3.27
C VAL A 98 1.95 24.16 2.58
N ARG A 99 1.39 23.48 1.58
CA ARG A 99 2.11 22.59 0.69
C ARG A 99 2.18 23.19 -0.70
N PHE A 100 3.38 23.42 -1.20
CA PHE A 100 3.63 23.64 -2.63
C PHE A 100 3.77 22.29 -3.30
N ARG A 101 2.94 21.97 -4.28
CA ARG A 101 2.96 20.64 -4.93
C ARG A 101 2.75 20.73 -6.43
N LYS A 102 3.13 19.66 -7.12
CA LYS A 102 2.74 19.41 -8.51
C LYS A 102 1.21 19.42 -8.65
N SER A 103 0.71 19.89 -9.78
CA SER A 103 -0.73 19.92 -10.07
C SER A 103 -1.05 19.71 -11.56
N GLY A 104 -0.02 19.50 -12.38
CA GLY A 104 -0.16 19.33 -13.83
C GLY A 104 1.21 19.14 -14.48
N THR A 105 1.23 19.07 -15.81
CA THR A 105 2.48 19.08 -16.60
C THR A 105 3.27 20.37 -16.40
N SER A 106 4.60 20.26 -16.36
CA SER A 106 5.51 21.38 -16.19
C SER A 106 6.60 21.38 -17.26
N THR A 107 7.06 22.57 -17.64
CA THR A 107 8.22 22.68 -18.54
C THR A 107 9.50 22.29 -17.78
N ILE A 108 10.25 21.32 -18.30
CA ILE A 108 11.57 20.93 -17.78
C ILE A 108 12.55 22.08 -17.94
N GLY A 109 13.32 22.37 -16.89
CA GLY A 109 14.26 23.47 -16.87
C GLY A 109 14.82 23.73 -15.48
N SER A 110 15.76 24.67 -15.38
CA SER A 110 16.38 25.05 -14.12
C SER A 110 16.27 26.55 -13.89
N GLY A 111 16.34 26.96 -12.62
CA GLY A 111 16.35 28.37 -12.27
C GLY A 111 14.97 29.05 -12.26
N TYR A 112 13.87 28.30 -12.23
CA TYR A 112 12.54 28.90 -12.05
C TYR A 112 12.45 29.51 -10.66
N GLN A 113 12.06 30.78 -10.56
CA GLN A 113 11.98 31.45 -9.27
C GLN A 113 10.54 31.64 -8.85
N PHE A 114 10.22 31.29 -7.60
CA PHE A 114 8.90 31.49 -7.03
C PHE A 114 8.98 31.99 -5.60
N LYS A 115 7.91 32.64 -5.14
CA LYS A 115 7.70 32.98 -3.74
C LYS A 115 6.28 32.65 -3.31
N LEU A 116 6.10 32.46 -2.01
CA LEU A 116 4.82 32.23 -1.37
C LEU A 116 4.41 33.48 -0.60
N THR A 117 3.14 33.84 -0.74
CA THR A 117 2.53 34.94 0.03
C THR A 117 1.22 34.49 0.64
N ALA A 118 0.92 34.96 1.85
CA ALA A 118 -0.35 34.75 2.53
C ALA A 118 -0.63 35.90 3.51
N ARG A 119 -1.86 35.97 4.02
CA ARG A 119 -2.28 36.98 5.01
C ARG A 119 -2.92 36.29 6.20
N ASP A 120 -2.69 36.84 7.38
CA ASP A 120 -3.45 36.43 8.55
C ASP A 120 -4.95 36.76 8.38
N SER A 121 -5.81 35.78 8.67
CA SER A 121 -7.27 35.84 8.51
C SER A 121 -7.95 36.88 9.41
N VAL A 122 -7.31 37.21 10.55
CA VAL A 122 -7.83 38.19 11.51
C VAL A 122 -7.13 39.53 11.30
N CYS A 123 -5.81 39.51 11.16
CA CYS A 123 -4.96 40.68 10.99
C CYS A 123 -4.41 40.76 9.57
N ASN A 124 -5.26 41.18 8.62
CA ASN A 124 -4.94 41.21 7.18
C ASN A 124 -3.68 41.99 6.77
N ASP A 125 -3.13 42.82 7.66
CA ASP A 125 -1.88 43.58 7.51
C ASP A 125 -0.63 42.83 8.00
N ASN A 126 -0.82 41.67 8.63
CA ASN A 126 0.22 40.72 9.00
C ASN A 126 0.37 39.71 7.86
N GLU A 127 1.31 39.99 6.95
CA GLU A 127 1.50 39.24 5.72
C GLU A 127 2.77 38.41 5.75
N VAL A 128 2.70 37.23 5.14
CA VAL A 128 3.86 36.41 4.83
C VAL A 128 4.36 36.76 3.43
N ASP A 129 5.67 37.01 3.30
CA ASP A 129 6.40 36.94 2.03
C ASP A 129 7.63 36.06 2.27
N SER A 130 7.67 34.90 1.61
CA SER A 130 8.73 33.93 1.82
C SER A 130 10.08 34.36 1.27
N GLY A 131 10.15 35.41 0.45
CA GLY A 131 11.27 35.63 -0.47
C GLY A 131 11.31 34.57 -1.58
N TYR A 132 12.31 34.68 -2.47
CA TYR A 132 12.40 33.81 -3.65
C TYR A 132 13.15 32.51 -3.38
N TYR A 133 12.48 31.41 -3.70
CA TYR A 133 13.07 30.09 -3.87
C TYR A 133 13.44 29.85 -5.33
N THR A 134 14.29 28.86 -5.56
CA THR A 134 14.62 28.34 -6.90
C THR A 134 14.07 26.94 -7.05
N LEU A 135 13.46 26.64 -8.19
CA LEU A 135 12.99 25.31 -8.57
C LEU A 135 13.71 24.85 -9.84
N ASN A 136 14.25 23.64 -9.79
CA ASN A 136 14.71 22.90 -10.94
C ASN A 136 13.75 21.74 -11.20
N ILE A 137 13.41 21.51 -12.46
CA ILE A 137 12.49 20.47 -12.91
C ILE A 137 13.22 19.59 -13.91
N SER A 138 13.24 18.28 -13.67
CA SER A 138 13.91 17.31 -14.54
C SER A 138 13.23 15.96 -14.48
N GLY A 139 13.40 15.14 -15.53
CA GLY A 139 12.82 13.80 -15.60
C GLY A 139 11.30 13.84 -15.42
N GLU A 140 10.78 12.92 -14.59
CA GLU A 140 9.36 12.82 -14.25
C GLU A 140 8.80 14.08 -13.57
N GLY A 141 9.65 14.97 -13.07
CA GLY A 141 9.21 16.26 -12.57
C GLY A 141 8.49 17.13 -13.62
N GLY A 142 8.71 16.85 -14.92
CA GLY A 142 7.95 17.47 -16.01
C GLY A 142 6.53 16.90 -16.17
N ASP A 143 6.30 15.67 -15.74
CA ASP A 143 5.07 14.94 -16.01
C ASP A 143 3.93 15.36 -15.07
N GLU A 144 2.70 15.09 -15.47
CA GLU A 144 1.52 15.38 -14.66
C GLU A 144 1.42 14.37 -13.48
N PRO A 145 1.04 14.79 -12.26
CA PRO A 145 0.82 13.87 -11.15
C PRO A 145 -0.34 12.90 -11.43
N TYR A 146 -0.23 11.69 -10.88
CA TYR A 146 -1.20 10.61 -11.08
C TYR A 146 -2.63 10.98 -10.64
N TYR A 147 -2.80 11.90 -9.69
CA TYR A 147 -4.11 12.34 -9.20
C TYR A 147 -4.80 13.38 -10.10
N THR A 148 -4.19 13.79 -11.22
CA THR A 148 -4.82 14.80 -12.07
C THR A 148 -6.01 14.22 -12.84
N GLY A 149 -7.17 14.86 -12.66
CA GLY A 149 -8.44 14.37 -13.19
C GLY A 149 -9.03 13.20 -12.38
N MET A 150 -8.45 12.88 -11.23
CA MET A 150 -8.98 11.86 -10.32
C MET A 150 -10.23 12.39 -9.62
N VAL A 151 -11.24 11.55 -9.55
CA VAL A 151 -12.54 11.84 -8.92
C VAL A 151 -12.92 10.80 -7.86
N GLY A 152 -12.13 9.76 -7.68
CA GLY A 152 -12.25 8.80 -6.57
C GLY A 152 -10.95 8.00 -6.44
N GLU A 153 -10.51 7.74 -5.21
CA GLU A 153 -9.35 6.92 -4.86
C GLU A 153 -9.65 6.14 -3.58
N TRP A 154 -9.83 4.83 -3.68
CA TRP A 154 -10.03 3.92 -2.56
C TRP A 154 -8.89 2.92 -2.53
N ARG A 155 -8.02 3.04 -1.54
CA ARG A 155 -6.87 2.14 -1.37
C ARG A 155 -7.26 0.80 -0.78
N LEU A 156 -8.37 0.75 -0.01
CA LEU A 156 -8.89 -0.47 0.61
C LEU A 156 -7.94 -1.04 1.69
N ASP A 157 -7.24 -0.13 2.38
CA ASP A 157 -6.20 -0.40 3.38
C ASP A 157 -6.68 -0.49 4.82
N GLU A 158 -7.98 -0.38 5.02
CA GLU A 158 -8.55 -0.24 6.35
C GLU A 158 -8.29 -1.49 7.21
N CYS A 159 -7.91 -1.26 8.46
CA CYS A 159 -7.63 -2.32 9.43
C CYS A 159 -8.87 -3.17 9.80
N ALA A 160 -10.08 -2.70 9.50
CA ALA A 160 -11.32 -3.36 9.84
C ALA A 160 -12.43 -2.91 8.90
N TRP A 161 -13.30 -3.85 8.57
CA TRP A 161 -14.44 -3.68 7.68
C TRP A 161 -15.65 -4.25 8.44
N ASP A 162 -16.55 -3.39 8.87
CA ASP A 162 -17.71 -3.78 9.69
C ASP A 162 -19.05 -3.21 9.21
N GLY A 163 -19.04 -2.56 8.03
CA GLY A 163 -20.19 -1.92 7.43
C GLY A 163 -20.54 -0.59 8.08
N THR A 164 -19.59 0.03 8.78
CA THR A 164 -19.74 1.40 9.21
C THR A 164 -19.73 2.31 7.99
N THR A 165 -20.70 3.22 7.90
CA THR A 165 -20.78 4.21 6.84
C THR A 165 -19.50 5.04 6.78
N ASP A 166 -19.01 5.27 5.56
CA ASP A 166 -17.78 5.99 5.24
C ASP A 166 -16.49 5.36 5.81
N GLU A 167 -16.52 4.08 6.22
CA GLU A 167 -15.32 3.41 6.74
C GLU A 167 -14.21 3.30 5.70
N ILE A 168 -14.57 3.18 4.41
CA ILE A 168 -13.61 3.07 3.31
C ILE A 168 -13.31 4.46 2.79
N SER A 169 -12.08 4.92 3.00
CA SER A 169 -11.76 6.32 2.71
C SER A 169 -11.60 6.55 1.20
N ASP A 170 -12.35 7.50 0.64
CA ASP A 170 -11.96 8.17 -0.59
C ASP A 170 -10.88 9.21 -0.25
N THR A 171 -9.65 9.00 -0.73
CA THR A 171 -8.54 9.96 -0.56
C THR A 171 -8.51 11.02 -1.66
N SER A 172 -9.46 10.98 -2.59
CA SER A 172 -9.69 12.05 -3.54
C SER A 172 -10.35 13.28 -2.90
N GLY A 173 -10.62 14.31 -3.71
CA GLY A 173 -11.30 15.53 -3.28
C GLY A 173 -12.84 15.47 -3.36
N THR A 174 -13.45 14.34 -3.73
CA THR A 174 -14.90 14.24 -3.95
C THR A 174 -15.68 13.76 -2.73
N ASN A 175 -15.00 13.26 -1.70
CA ASN A 175 -15.61 12.75 -0.46
C ASN A 175 -16.53 11.55 -0.75
N ALA A 176 -16.19 10.76 -1.77
CA ALA A 176 -16.95 9.60 -2.22
C ALA A 176 -16.63 8.36 -1.35
N HIS A 177 -16.66 8.50 -0.03
CA HIS A 177 -16.35 7.41 0.89
C HIS A 177 -17.24 6.18 0.64
N GLY A 178 -16.67 5.00 0.89
CA GLY A 178 -17.33 3.73 0.67
C GLY A 178 -17.77 3.04 1.97
N GLU A 179 -18.54 1.98 1.82
CA GLU A 179 -19.04 1.13 2.89
C GLU A 179 -18.92 -0.34 2.47
N SER A 180 -18.48 -1.19 3.38
CA SER A 180 -18.49 -2.64 3.15
C SER A 180 -19.86 -3.24 3.48
N HIS A 181 -20.26 -4.27 2.75
CA HIS A 181 -21.53 -4.93 3.00
C HIS A 181 -21.35 -6.43 3.19
N ASN A 182 -21.98 -6.94 4.26
CA ASN A 182 -21.88 -8.33 4.71
C ASN A 182 -20.44 -8.77 5.07
N MET A 183 -19.59 -7.80 5.40
CA MET A 183 -18.27 -8.00 5.98
C MET A 183 -18.34 -7.73 7.49
N GLY A 184 -17.56 -8.45 8.28
CA GLY A 184 -17.57 -8.25 9.73
C GLY A 184 -16.29 -8.75 10.38
N SER A 185 -16.34 -9.02 11.69
CA SER A 185 -15.14 -9.35 12.48
C SER A 185 -14.36 -10.61 12.05
N ALA A 186 -14.92 -11.42 11.14
CA ALA A 186 -14.24 -12.58 10.54
C ALA A 186 -13.48 -12.23 9.23
N ASP A 187 -13.71 -11.05 8.66
CA ASP A 187 -13.02 -10.47 7.51
C ASP A 187 -11.84 -9.61 8.01
N THR A 188 -10.92 -10.27 8.70
CA THR A 188 -9.75 -9.63 9.32
C THR A 188 -8.72 -9.23 8.27
N VAL A 189 -7.82 -8.31 8.62
CA VAL A 189 -6.67 -7.91 7.78
C VAL A 189 -5.82 -9.08 7.28
N ASN A 190 -5.77 -10.19 8.03
CA ASN A 190 -5.06 -11.38 7.62
C ASN A 190 -5.66 -12.01 6.35
N ARG A 191 -6.94 -11.78 6.06
CA ARG A 191 -7.56 -12.20 4.79
C ARG A 191 -7.33 -11.19 3.66
N SER A 192 -6.86 -9.99 3.96
CA SER A 192 -6.84 -8.83 3.06
C SER A 192 -5.46 -8.45 2.55
N ILE A 193 -4.52 -9.40 2.40
CA ILE A 193 -3.19 -9.09 1.83
C ILE A 193 -3.34 -8.51 0.42
N GLY A 194 -2.94 -7.24 0.24
CA GLY A 194 -3.05 -6.50 -1.00
C GLY A 194 -1.86 -6.61 -1.95
N LYS A 195 -1.97 -5.90 -3.07
CA LYS A 195 -0.87 -5.62 -3.99
C LYS A 195 0.06 -4.58 -3.37
N VAL A 196 -0.49 -3.49 -2.83
CA VAL A 196 0.28 -2.41 -2.22
C VAL A 196 0.25 -2.54 -0.71
N CYS A 197 -0.90 -2.53 -0.07
CA CYS A 197 -0.99 -2.64 1.38
C CYS A 197 -2.03 -3.70 1.76
N TYR A 198 -3.20 -3.32 2.31
CA TYR A 198 -4.31 -4.27 2.42
C TYR A 198 -5.19 -4.19 1.17
N SER A 199 -6.33 -4.87 1.18
CA SER A 199 -7.22 -5.00 0.03
C SER A 199 -8.62 -5.42 0.47
N ALA A 200 -9.61 -5.20 -0.39
CA ALA A 200 -10.94 -5.77 -0.21
C ALA A 200 -10.91 -7.26 -0.56
N ALA A 201 -11.13 -8.14 0.43
CA ALA A 201 -11.23 -9.59 0.24
C ALA A 201 -12.71 -10.02 0.18
N VAL A 202 -13.27 -10.13 -1.03
CA VAL A 202 -14.71 -10.32 -1.24
C VAL A 202 -15.07 -11.74 -1.70
N ASN A 203 -16.14 -12.29 -1.10
CA ASN A 203 -16.75 -13.58 -1.46
C ASN A 203 -15.77 -14.76 -1.41
N LEU A 204 -14.96 -14.86 -0.36
CA LEU A 204 -14.04 -15.98 -0.16
C LEU A 204 -14.70 -17.14 0.58
N ASP A 205 -14.11 -18.34 0.48
CA ASP A 205 -14.38 -19.49 1.37
C ASP A 205 -15.88 -19.78 1.59
N THR A 206 -16.63 -19.93 0.49
CA THR A 206 -18.09 -20.20 0.41
C THR A 206 -19.02 -19.02 0.66
N VAL A 207 -18.50 -17.85 1.02
CA VAL A 207 -19.30 -16.61 1.10
C VAL A 207 -19.59 -16.08 -0.30
N THR A 208 -20.81 -15.58 -0.53
CA THR A 208 -21.27 -15.18 -1.87
C THR A 208 -22.09 -13.88 -1.92
N ASN A 209 -22.17 -13.15 -0.82
CA ASN A 209 -23.01 -11.96 -0.68
C ASN A 209 -22.25 -10.73 -0.19
N GLN A 210 -20.91 -10.78 -0.18
CA GLN A 210 -20.06 -9.65 0.16
C GLN A 210 -19.86 -8.74 -1.04
N TYR A 211 -19.79 -7.45 -0.76
CA TYR A 211 -19.48 -6.43 -1.75
C TYR A 211 -19.03 -5.15 -1.08
N VAL A 212 -18.47 -4.27 -1.90
CA VAL A 212 -18.08 -2.92 -1.49
C VAL A 212 -18.90 -1.93 -2.26
N ASN A 213 -19.57 -1.02 -1.56
CA ASN A 213 -20.26 0.10 -2.17
C ASN A 213 -19.34 1.32 -2.10
N LEU A 214 -19.00 1.87 -3.25
CA LEU A 214 -18.21 3.09 -3.39
C LEU A 214 -19.14 4.31 -3.40
N GLY A 215 -18.66 5.46 -2.93
CA GLY A 215 -19.43 6.70 -2.99
C GLY A 215 -19.80 7.06 -4.44
N HIS A 216 -21.09 7.28 -4.69
CA HIS A 216 -21.59 7.55 -6.04
C HIS A 216 -21.15 8.94 -6.55
N GLU A 217 -20.70 9.82 -5.66
CA GLU A 217 -20.22 11.18 -5.90
C GLU A 217 -19.08 11.22 -6.94
N ALA A 218 -18.21 10.21 -6.93
CA ALA A 218 -17.13 10.04 -7.91
C ALA A 218 -17.61 9.76 -9.34
N PHE A 219 -18.88 9.35 -9.51
CA PHE A 219 -19.44 8.85 -10.76
C PHE A 219 -20.53 9.75 -11.34
N GLN A 220 -20.57 11.02 -10.94
CA GLN A 220 -21.60 11.96 -11.38
C GLN A 220 -21.23 12.65 -12.69
N ASN A 221 -22.08 12.50 -13.71
CA ASN A 221 -21.93 13.14 -15.02
C ASN A 221 -20.56 12.89 -15.69
N LEU A 222 -20.02 11.68 -15.57
CA LEU A 222 -18.76 11.29 -16.19
C LEU A 222 -18.90 11.26 -17.72
N GLY A 223 -18.20 12.17 -18.40
CA GLY A 223 -18.03 12.16 -19.86
C GLY A 223 -16.94 11.19 -20.25
N ASP A 224 -15.73 11.71 -20.45
CA ASP A 224 -14.52 10.90 -20.50
C ASP A 224 -14.30 10.28 -19.12
N PHE A 225 -13.89 9.01 -19.08
CA PHE A 225 -13.52 8.39 -17.81
C PHE A 225 -12.40 7.38 -17.96
N SER A 226 -11.75 7.09 -16.83
CA SER A 226 -10.95 5.88 -16.65
C SER A 226 -11.21 5.25 -15.29
N LEU A 227 -11.21 3.92 -15.22
CA LEU A 227 -11.29 3.12 -14.01
C LEU A 227 -10.02 2.27 -13.92
N SER A 228 -9.30 2.35 -12.81
CA SER A 228 -8.10 1.56 -12.50
C SER A 228 -8.35 0.73 -11.25
N MET A 229 -7.85 -0.51 -11.22
CA MET A 229 -7.81 -1.35 -10.03
C MET A 229 -6.77 -2.47 -10.17
N TRP A 230 -6.27 -2.94 -9.05
CA TRP A 230 -5.66 -4.26 -8.96
C TRP A 230 -6.71 -5.29 -8.56
N PHE A 231 -6.64 -6.48 -9.14
CA PHE A 231 -7.47 -7.61 -8.73
C PHE A 231 -6.69 -8.92 -8.74
N ARG A 232 -7.12 -9.86 -7.91
CA ARG A 232 -6.60 -11.24 -7.88
C ARG A 232 -7.74 -12.20 -7.64
N ILE A 233 -7.81 -13.25 -8.45
CA ILE A 233 -8.91 -14.22 -8.41
C ILE A 233 -8.57 -15.35 -7.44
N ASP A 234 -9.52 -15.67 -6.57
CA ASP A 234 -9.49 -16.88 -5.75
C ASP A 234 -10.12 -18.07 -6.49
N SER A 235 -11.30 -17.86 -7.08
CA SER A 235 -12.00 -18.85 -7.87
C SER A 235 -12.92 -18.20 -8.90
N LEU A 236 -13.32 -18.97 -9.92
CA LEU A 236 -14.18 -18.48 -10.99
C LEU A 236 -15.64 -18.89 -10.75
N SER A 237 -16.55 -17.92 -10.76
CA SER A 237 -18.00 -18.14 -10.84
C SER A 237 -18.39 -18.80 -12.15
N SER A 238 -19.53 -19.48 -12.14
CA SER A 238 -19.99 -20.30 -13.27
C SER A 238 -20.43 -19.49 -14.49
N SER A 239 -20.78 -18.20 -14.33
CA SER A 239 -21.21 -17.32 -15.43
C SER A 239 -20.18 -16.23 -15.73
N ILE A 240 -19.99 -15.27 -14.83
CA ILE A 240 -19.09 -14.12 -15.00
C ILE A 240 -18.49 -13.70 -13.66
N GLN A 241 -17.38 -12.96 -13.70
CA GLN A 241 -16.75 -12.36 -12.51
C GLN A 241 -16.89 -10.85 -12.59
N THR A 242 -17.76 -10.27 -11.77
CA THR A 242 -18.04 -8.84 -11.82
C THR A 242 -17.05 -8.06 -10.97
N LEU A 243 -16.16 -7.33 -11.65
CA LEU A 243 -15.14 -6.52 -10.99
C LEU A 243 -15.74 -5.20 -10.50
N PHE A 244 -16.49 -4.52 -11.36
CA PHE A 244 -17.22 -3.29 -11.03
C PHE A 244 -18.58 -3.26 -11.72
N SER A 245 -19.62 -2.94 -10.96
CA SER A 245 -20.99 -2.74 -11.43
C SER A 245 -21.50 -1.36 -11.01
N GLY A 246 -21.96 -0.60 -11.99
CA GLY A 246 -22.52 0.74 -11.85
C GLY A 246 -23.98 0.76 -12.31
N ALA A 247 -24.91 1.07 -11.40
CA ALA A 247 -26.34 1.11 -11.66
C ALA A 247 -26.97 2.48 -11.36
N LYS A 248 -28.12 2.74 -11.99
CA LYS A 248 -29.07 3.80 -11.63
C LYS A 248 -30.50 3.29 -11.83
N ALA A 249 -31.49 3.97 -11.28
CA ALA A 249 -32.88 3.57 -11.39
C ALA A 249 -33.32 3.35 -12.85
N GLY A 250 -33.68 2.10 -13.17
CA GLY A 250 -34.12 1.67 -14.50
C GLY A 250 -33.00 1.41 -15.52
N ALA A 251 -31.73 1.41 -15.09
CA ALA A 251 -30.58 1.06 -15.91
C ALA A 251 -29.47 0.45 -15.04
N ASP A 252 -29.50 -0.88 -14.93
CA ASP A 252 -28.66 -1.64 -13.99
C ASP A 252 -27.22 -1.82 -14.50
N ASN A 253 -27.05 -1.85 -15.84
CA ASN A 253 -25.77 -1.91 -16.56
C ASN A 253 -25.33 -0.53 -17.06
N THR A 254 -25.31 0.46 -16.16
CA THR A 254 -24.93 1.84 -16.50
C THR A 254 -23.42 1.99 -16.71
N MET A 255 -22.60 1.32 -15.90
CA MET A 255 -21.14 1.21 -16.07
C MET A 255 -20.68 -0.13 -15.50
N LEU A 256 -20.46 -1.14 -16.32
CA LEU A 256 -20.16 -2.50 -15.86
C LEU A 256 -18.96 -3.06 -16.62
N ILE A 257 -18.05 -3.70 -15.89
CA ILE A 257 -16.96 -4.49 -16.45
C ILE A 257 -16.83 -5.82 -15.71
N PHE A 258 -16.83 -6.91 -16.47
CA PHE A 258 -16.72 -8.26 -15.92
C PHE A 258 -15.84 -9.16 -16.79
N LEU A 259 -15.28 -10.20 -16.15
CA LEU A 259 -14.60 -11.32 -16.80
C LEU A 259 -15.58 -12.43 -17.15
N ASN A 260 -15.32 -13.16 -18.23
CA ASN A 260 -16.06 -14.38 -18.54
C ASN A 260 -15.81 -15.50 -17.49
N SER A 261 -16.59 -16.58 -17.56
CA SER A 261 -16.47 -17.74 -16.65
C SER A 261 -15.11 -18.44 -16.66
N THR A 262 -14.25 -18.19 -17.66
CA THR A 262 -12.89 -18.75 -17.75
C THR A 262 -11.79 -17.75 -17.38
N GLY A 263 -12.14 -16.49 -17.07
CA GLY A 263 -11.16 -15.44 -16.79
C GLY A 263 -10.25 -15.08 -17.97
N THR A 264 -10.69 -15.25 -19.22
CA THR A 264 -9.85 -15.09 -20.44
C THR A 264 -10.25 -13.90 -21.30
N ALA A 265 -11.37 -13.26 -21.00
CA ALA A 265 -11.86 -12.09 -21.73
C ALA A 265 -12.69 -11.18 -20.82
N LEU A 266 -12.64 -9.88 -21.09
CA LEU A 266 -13.42 -8.84 -20.44
C LEU A 266 -14.55 -8.37 -21.37
N THR A 267 -15.68 -8.00 -20.77
CA THR A 267 -16.80 -7.34 -21.45
C THR A 267 -17.15 -6.06 -20.71
N THR A 268 -17.39 -4.98 -21.45
CA THR A 268 -17.78 -3.68 -20.89
C THR A 268 -19.20 -3.30 -21.33
N TRP A 269 -19.91 -2.61 -20.44
CA TRP A 269 -21.20 -2.03 -20.70
C TRP A 269 -21.23 -0.57 -20.26
N VAL A 270 -21.81 0.27 -21.11
CA VAL A 270 -22.07 1.69 -20.82
C VAL A 270 -23.52 2.01 -21.18
N ASN A 271 -24.28 2.48 -20.20
CA ASN A 271 -25.70 2.85 -20.33
C ASN A 271 -26.54 1.80 -21.08
N GLN A 272 -26.63 0.58 -20.53
CA GLN A 272 -27.40 -0.56 -21.07
C GLN A 272 -26.93 -1.09 -22.43
N THR A 273 -25.77 -0.67 -22.91
CA THR A 273 -25.20 -1.14 -24.18
C THR A 273 -23.91 -1.88 -23.90
N THR A 274 -23.77 -3.11 -24.40
CA THR A 274 -22.47 -3.79 -24.45
C THR A 274 -21.57 -3.04 -25.42
N THR A 275 -20.52 -2.39 -24.92
CA THR A 275 -19.68 -1.48 -25.71
C THR A 275 -18.40 -2.14 -26.19
N GLY A 276 -17.74 -2.94 -25.34
CA GLY A 276 -16.44 -3.52 -25.63
C GLY A 276 -16.33 -5.01 -25.29
N GLY A 277 -15.47 -5.69 -26.06
CA GLY A 277 -15.11 -7.09 -25.84
C GLY A 277 -13.61 -7.29 -26.03
N PHE A 278 -12.90 -7.68 -24.98
CA PHE A 278 -11.42 -7.67 -24.94
C PHE A 278 -10.87 -9.04 -24.60
N ASN A 279 -10.13 -9.65 -25.54
CA ASN A 279 -9.48 -10.95 -25.30
C ASN A 279 -8.15 -10.77 -24.59
N ILE A 280 -7.97 -11.47 -23.47
CA ILE A 280 -6.72 -11.52 -22.70
C ILE A 280 -5.81 -12.63 -23.24
N GLY A 281 -6.41 -13.76 -23.64
CA GLY A 281 -5.73 -14.90 -24.25
C GLY A 281 -5.49 -16.04 -23.26
N SER A 282 -4.82 -15.78 -22.15
CA SER A 282 -4.71 -16.70 -21.00
C SER A 282 -5.68 -16.32 -19.88
N THR A 283 -5.92 -17.26 -18.96
CA THR A 283 -6.74 -16.97 -17.78
C THR A 283 -5.97 -16.09 -16.81
N VAL A 284 -6.64 -15.09 -16.22
CA VAL A 284 -6.16 -14.28 -15.09
C VAL A 284 -6.50 -14.91 -13.73
N ALA A 285 -7.03 -16.14 -13.72
CA ALA A 285 -7.21 -16.95 -12.53
C ALA A 285 -5.97 -17.83 -12.29
N ASP A 286 -4.80 -17.21 -12.27
CA ASP A 286 -3.49 -17.85 -12.12
C ASP A 286 -2.88 -17.66 -10.71
N GLY A 287 -3.63 -17.01 -9.81
CA GLY A 287 -3.22 -16.71 -8.44
C GLY A 287 -2.39 -15.44 -8.30
N LEU A 288 -2.16 -14.70 -9.38
CA LEU A 288 -1.39 -13.46 -9.39
C LEU A 288 -2.30 -12.22 -9.32
N TRP A 289 -1.69 -11.09 -8.96
CA TRP A 289 -2.32 -9.78 -9.06
C TRP A 289 -2.22 -9.28 -10.49
N HIS A 290 -3.35 -8.80 -11.03
CA HIS A 290 -3.43 -8.16 -12.33
C HIS A 290 -3.91 -6.72 -12.19
N HIS A 291 -3.32 -5.82 -12.97
CA HIS A 291 -3.73 -4.41 -13.01
C HIS A 291 -4.66 -4.19 -14.20
N LEU A 292 -5.90 -3.80 -13.91
CA LEU A 292 -6.91 -3.42 -14.89
C LEU A 292 -6.96 -1.90 -15.00
N VAL A 293 -6.92 -1.40 -16.23
CA VAL A 293 -7.35 -0.01 -16.53
C VAL A 293 -8.34 -0.02 -17.68
N TRP A 294 -9.54 0.53 -17.48
CA TRP A 294 -10.54 0.74 -18.51
C TRP A 294 -10.71 2.23 -18.78
N THR A 295 -10.47 2.67 -20.01
CA THR A 295 -10.66 4.06 -20.44
C THR A 295 -11.79 4.17 -21.44
N ARG A 296 -12.52 5.28 -21.41
CA ARG A 296 -13.53 5.64 -22.41
C ARG A 296 -13.46 7.11 -22.78
N LYS A 297 -13.46 7.39 -24.08
CA LYS A 297 -13.58 8.73 -24.65
C LYS A 297 -15.01 9.01 -25.11
N VAL A 298 -15.67 10.01 -24.53
CA VAL A 298 -17.09 10.31 -24.77
C VAL A 298 -17.37 10.83 -26.19
N SER A 299 -16.38 11.47 -26.84
CA SER A 299 -16.59 12.11 -28.14
C SER A 299 -17.00 11.14 -29.25
N ASP A 300 -16.53 9.89 -29.16
CA ASP A 300 -16.76 8.82 -30.13
C ASP A 300 -17.10 7.47 -29.48
N GLY A 301 -17.03 7.37 -28.15
CA GLY A 301 -17.30 6.15 -27.40
C GLY A 301 -16.17 5.13 -27.47
N THR A 302 -14.98 5.51 -27.93
CA THR A 302 -13.83 4.60 -28.01
C THR A 302 -13.41 4.19 -26.60
N GLU A 303 -13.17 2.89 -26.43
CA GLU A 303 -12.67 2.32 -25.19
C GLU A 303 -11.30 1.67 -25.40
N VAL A 304 -10.49 1.68 -24.34
CA VAL A 304 -9.27 0.85 -24.26
C VAL A 304 -9.24 0.18 -22.90
N VAL A 305 -9.02 -1.12 -22.89
CA VAL A 305 -8.78 -1.88 -21.66
C VAL A 305 -7.32 -2.34 -21.64
N TYR A 306 -6.66 -2.15 -20.51
CA TYR A 306 -5.30 -2.58 -20.25
C TYR A 306 -5.32 -3.68 -19.19
N ILE A 307 -4.52 -4.73 -19.41
CA ILE A 307 -4.15 -5.71 -18.38
C ILE A 307 -2.64 -5.71 -18.29
N ASP A 308 -2.11 -5.48 -17.08
CA ASP A 308 -0.68 -5.48 -16.79
C ASP A 308 0.14 -4.59 -17.73
N LYS A 309 -0.35 -3.37 -17.93
CA LYS A 309 0.14 -2.33 -18.86
C LYS A 309 -0.14 -2.60 -20.35
N ALA A 310 -0.53 -3.81 -20.74
CA ALA A 310 -0.76 -4.14 -22.14
C ALA A 310 -2.17 -3.75 -22.60
N ALA A 311 -2.26 -2.90 -23.62
CA ALA A 311 -3.53 -2.55 -24.25
C ALA A 311 -4.13 -3.75 -25.00
N LEU A 312 -5.40 -4.05 -24.73
CA LEU A 312 -6.15 -5.11 -25.41
C LEU A 312 -6.86 -4.57 -26.65
N SER A 313 -7.05 -5.43 -27.64
CA SER A 313 -7.85 -5.10 -28.83
C SER A 313 -9.33 -5.22 -28.52
N ASP A 314 -10.10 -4.17 -28.77
CA ASP A 314 -11.55 -4.24 -28.77
C ASP A 314 -12.06 -4.99 -30.00
N THR A 315 -12.81 -6.06 -29.77
CA THR A 315 -13.42 -6.90 -30.81
C THR A 315 -14.90 -6.61 -31.03
N GLN A 316 -15.50 -5.76 -30.20
CA GLN A 316 -16.90 -5.37 -30.30
C GLN A 316 -17.05 -4.02 -31.00
N GLY A 317 -16.30 -3.00 -30.58
CA GLY A 317 -16.22 -1.70 -31.28
C GLY A 317 -17.51 -0.89 -31.27
N ILE A 318 -18.40 -1.09 -30.29
CA ILE A 318 -19.67 -0.35 -30.18
C ILE A 318 -19.47 0.84 -29.25
N GLY A 319 -19.35 2.04 -29.82
CA GLY A 319 -19.23 3.26 -29.03
C GLY A 319 -20.55 3.72 -28.42
N ASN A 320 -20.53 4.09 -27.14
CA ASN A 320 -21.58 4.90 -26.50
C ASN A 320 -21.00 6.28 -26.18
N THR A 321 -21.70 7.36 -26.52
CA THR A 321 -21.24 8.76 -26.33
C THR A 321 -22.03 9.52 -25.25
N SER A 322 -22.87 8.83 -24.47
CA SER A 322 -23.64 9.43 -23.38
C SER A 322 -22.83 9.49 -22.09
N ASN A 323 -23.01 10.53 -21.28
CA ASN A 323 -22.37 10.60 -19.96
C ASN A 323 -22.92 9.48 -19.04
N VAL A 324 -22.09 9.08 -18.08
CA VAL A 324 -22.41 8.10 -17.04
C VAL A 324 -22.81 8.84 -15.77
N THR A 325 -23.81 8.32 -15.06
CA THR A 325 -24.24 8.81 -13.75
C THR A 325 -24.78 7.62 -12.99
N LEU A 326 -24.28 7.39 -11.78
CA LEU A 326 -24.72 6.30 -10.90
C LEU A 326 -25.57 6.88 -9.76
N ASP A 327 -26.58 6.12 -9.32
CA ASP A 327 -27.38 6.50 -8.15
C ASP A 327 -26.66 6.09 -6.86
N ALA A 328 -27.08 6.67 -5.73
CA ALA A 328 -26.59 6.27 -4.41
C ALA A 328 -26.79 4.76 -4.19
N GLY A 329 -25.73 4.06 -3.77
CA GLY A 329 -25.71 2.59 -3.66
C GLY A 329 -25.46 1.85 -4.96
N GLY A 330 -25.28 2.56 -6.09
CA GLY A 330 -25.16 1.97 -7.41
C GLY A 330 -23.74 1.65 -7.84
N ALA A 331 -22.69 2.08 -7.14
CA ALA A 331 -21.29 1.87 -7.52
C ALA A 331 -20.68 0.74 -6.67
N ILE A 332 -20.67 -0.48 -7.21
CA ILE A 332 -20.35 -1.69 -6.44
C ILE A 332 -19.13 -2.44 -7.00
N LEU A 333 -18.28 -2.92 -6.10
CA LEU A 333 -17.24 -3.92 -6.38
C LEU A 333 -17.71 -5.30 -5.92
N GLY A 334 -17.47 -6.33 -6.73
CA GLY A 334 -17.64 -7.73 -6.34
C GLY A 334 -18.98 -8.38 -6.68
N GLN A 335 -20.00 -7.61 -7.06
CA GLN A 335 -21.35 -8.10 -7.39
C GLN A 335 -21.88 -7.42 -8.67
N GLU A 336 -22.71 -8.15 -9.41
CA GLU A 336 -23.49 -7.62 -10.53
C GLU A 336 -24.90 -7.24 -10.07
N GLN A 337 -25.43 -6.12 -10.57
CA GLN A 337 -26.69 -5.53 -10.14
C GLN A 337 -27.78 -5.72 -11.20
N ASP A 338 -28.92 -6.28 -10.79
CA ASP A 338 -30.19 -6.23 -11.54
C ASP A 338 -31.16 -5.17 -10.95
N SER A 339 -30.72 -4.47 -9.91
CA SER A 339 -31.33 -3.25 -9.36
C SER A 339 -30.30 -2.51 -8.53
N VAL A 340 -30.47 -1.20 -8.32
CA VAL A 340 -29.50 -0.39 -7.54
C VAL A 340 -29.31 -0.99 -6.14
N GLY A 341 -28.10 -1.48 -5.87
CA GLY A 341 -27.70 -2.07 -4.60
C GLY A 341 -28.29 -3.46 -4.28
N ASP A 342 -28.95 -4.13 -5.22
CA ASP A 342 -29.70 -5.37 -4.94
C ASP A 342 -29.87 -6.27 -6.19
N ALA A 343 -30.58 -7.38 -6.03
CA ALA A 343 -30.89 -8.39 -7.05
C ALA A 343 -29.65 -9.12 -7.60
N PHE A 344 -28.68 -9.40 -6.74
CA PHE A 344 -27.45 -10.10 -7.10
C PHE A 344 -27.68 -11.58 -7.47
N ASP A 345 -26.98 -12.07 -8.50
CA ASP A 345 -26.90 -13.50 -8.85
C ASP A 345 -25.56 -14.11 -8.39
N VAL A 346 -25.64 -15.19 -7.61
CA VAL A 346 -24.50 -15.97 -7.11
C VAL A 346 -23.56 -16.48 -8.20
N ASN A 347 -24.00 -16.56 -9.46
CA ASN A 347 -23.18 -17.00 -10.58
C ASN A 347 -22.43 -15.86 -11.29
N GLN A 348 -22.70 -14.61 -10.92
CA GLN A 348 -22.14 -13.40 -11.54
C GLN A 348 -21.19 -12.63 -10.60
N ILE A 349 -20.85 -13.22 -9.46
CA ILE A 349 -20.06 -12.58 -8.40
C ILE A 349 -18.56 -12.72 -8.66
N PHE A 350 -17.75 -11.82 -8.11
CA PHE A 350 -16.31 -11.97 -8.08
C PHE A 350 -15.86 -12.58 -6.75
N HIS A 351 -15.02 -13.61 -6.83
CA HIS A 351 -14.38 -14.27 -5.69
C HIS A 351 -12.89 -13.93 -5.68
N GLY A 352 -12.45 -13.06 -4.78
CA GLY A 352 -11.04 -12.67 -4.75
C GLY A 352 -10.75 -11.39 -3.99
N TRP A 353 -9.66 -10.75 -4.40
CA TRP A 353 -9.15 -9.53 -3.81
C TRP A 353 -9.16 -8.39 -4.81
N ILE A 354 -9.53 -7.18 -4.36
CA ILE A 354 -9.48 -5.94 -5.14
C ILE A 354 -8.70 -4.90 -4.33
N ASP A 355 -7.84 -4.14 -4.98
CA ASP A 355 -6.93 -3.18 -4.35
C ASP A 355 -6.74 -1.93 -5.24
N GLU A 356 -6.39 -0.78 -4.66
CA GLU A 356 -6.07 0.49 -5.34
C GLU A 356 -7.08 0.91 -6.43
N VAL A 357 -8.34 1.09 -6.05
CA VAL A 357 -9.40 1.48 -6.98
C VAL A 357 -9.36 2.99 -7.21
N MET A 358 -9.18 3.41 -8.47
CA MET A 358 -9.12 4.82 -8.85
C MET A 358 -10.03 5.11 -10.03
N VAL A 359 -10.71 6.26 -9.96
CA VAL A 359 -11.61 6.73 -11.02
C VAL A 359 -11.19 8.12 -11.46
N TYR A 360 -11.21 8.33 -12.77
CA TYR A 360 -10.81 9.56 -13.43
C TYR A 360 -11.92 10.10 -14.32
N ASN A 361 -12.02 11.42 -14.41
CA ASN A 361 -12.85 12.14 -15.38
C ASN A 361 -12.11 12.49 -16.68
N LYS A 362 -11.06 11.71 -17.01
CA LYS A 362 -10.24 11.83 -18.21
C LYS A 362 -9.89 10.46 -18.77
N VAL A 363 -9.48 10.41 -20.03
CA VAL A 363 -8.86 9.24 -20.64
C VAL A 363 -7.39 9.16 -20.22
N LEU A 364 -7.02 8.11 -19.50
CA LEU A 364 -5.61 7.84 -19.16
C LEU A 364 -4.82 7.42 -20.39
N THR A 365 -3.59 7.90 -20.48
CA THR A 365 -2.63 7.51 -21.53
C THR A 365 -1.86 6.25 -21.14
N GLN A 366 -1.15 5.63 -22.10
CA GLN A 366 -0.26 4.51 -21.81
C GLN A 366 0.80 4.85 -20.74
N THR A 367 1.29 6.10 -20.73
CA THR A 367 2.26 6.55 -19.71
C THR A 367 1.60 6.59 -18.33
N ASP A 368 0.38 7.10 -18.22
CA ASP A 368 -0.37 7.09 -16.96
C ASP A 368 -0.59 5.65 -16.47
N VAL A 369 -0.98 4.72 -17.36
CA VAL A 369 -1.15 3.30 -17.03
C VAL A 369 0.15 2.69 -16.51
N ASN A 370 1.28 2.98 -17.15
CA ASN A 370 2.58 2.49 -16.69
C ASN A 370 2.95 3.03 -15.31
N ASN A 371 2.66 4.30 -15.05
CA ASN A 371 2.94 4.94 -13.76
C ASN A 371 2.04 4.35 -12.66
N LEU A 372 0.75 4.14 -12.93
CA LEU A 372 -0.18 3.50 -11.99
C LEU A 372 0.22 2.05 -11.69
N TYR A 373 0.73 1.31 -12.67
CA TYR A 373 1.20 -0.07 -12.46
C TYR A 373 2.37 -0.18 -11.45
N SER A 374 3.20 0.87 -11.34
CA SER A 374 4.31 0.93 -10.38
C SER A 374 4.00 1.77 -9.15
N LEU A 375 2.79 2.32 -9.03
CA LEU A 375 2.43 3.19 -7.93
C LEU A 375 2.40 2.39 -6.63
N THR A 376 2.96 2.99 -5.58
CA THR A 376 3.01 2.44 -4.23
C THR A 376 2.94 3.61 -3.25
N HIS A 377 2.60 3.31 -2.01
CA HIS A 377 2.70 4.25 -0.89
C HIS A 377 3.02 3.48 0.39
N ASP A 378 3.31 4.22 1.46
CA ASP A 378 3.59 3.62 2.77
C ASP A 378 2.31 3.00 3.35
N CYS A 379 2.43 1.83 3.94
CA CYS A 379 1.34 1.19 4.69
C CYS A 379 1.28 1.76 6.10
N VAL A 380 0.16 2.40 6.45
CA VAL A 380 0.00 3.11 7.73
C VAL A 380 -1.23 2.62 8.47
N GLY A 381 -1.12 2.46 9.79
CA GLY A 381 -2.23 2.01 10.64
C GLY A 381 -1.76 1.05 11.72
N SER A 382 -2.57 0.89 12.77
CA SER A 382 -2.19 0.04 13.93
C SER A 382 -2.12 -1.45 13.63
N CYS A 383 -2.68 -1.89 12.50
CA CYS A 383 -2.69 -3.29 12.07
C CYS A 383 -1.42 -3.68 11.28
N TYR A 384 -0.69 -2.72 10.70
CA TYR A 384 0.60 -2.92 10.04
C TYR A 384 1.70 -3.01 11.10
N THR A 385 1.81 -4.17 11.72
CA THR A 385 2.81 -4.45 12.76
C THR A 385 4.14 -4.87 12.15
N ASP A 386 5.25 -4.49 12.79
CA ASP A 386 6.61 -4.88 12.43
C ASP A 386 6.88 -6.38 12.67
N ALA A 387 8.08 -6.84 12.30
CA ALA A 387 8.54 -8.18 12.62
C ALA A 387 8.54 -8.42 14.15
N ILE A 388 8.22 -9.64 14.55
CA ILE A 388 8.27 -10.09 15.96
C ILE A 388 9.59 -10.75 16.33
N ALA A 389 10.38 -11.17 15.35
CA ALA A 389 11.74 -11.67 15.52
C ALA A 389 12.56 -11.35 14.26
N TRP A 390 13.84 -11.02 14.43
CA TRP A 390 14.77 -10.72 13.34
C TRP A 390 16.16 -11.29 13.63
N TYR A 391 16.66 -12.16 12.76
CA TYR A 391 17.96 -12.79 12.89
C TYR A 391 18.87 -12.31 11.76
N TYR A 392 19.81 -11.41 12.08
CA TYR A 392 20.86 -10.99 11.15
C TYR A 392 21.84 -12.11 10.83
N MET A 393 22.04 -13.06 11.75
CA MET A 393 23.08 -14.10 11.65
C MET A 393 24.50 -13.53 11.55
N ASP A 394 24.72 -12.44 12.30
CA ASP A 394 25.93 -11.61 12.27
C ASP A 394 26.84 -11.79 13.48
N GLU A 395 26.56 -12.77 14.33
CA GLU A 395 27.38 -13.06 15.49
C GLU A 395 28.76 -13.60 15.08
N ASP A 396 29.75 -13.47 15.97
CA ASP A 396 31.09 -13.99 15.69
C ASP A 396 31.15 -15.51 15.59
N SER A 397 30.29 -16.18 16.37
CA SER A 397 30.21 -17.64 16.44
C SER A 397 28.94 -18.06 17.16
N TRP A 398 28.44 -19.25 16.82
CA TRP A 398 27.40 -19.92 17.57
C TRP A 398 27.96 -21.07 18.41
N THR A 399 27.37 -21.30 19.58
CA THR A 399 27.67 -22.44 20.45
C THR A 399 26.46 -23.37 20.51
N THR A 400 26.62 -24.57 19.98
CA THR A 400 25.60 -25.62 19.96
C THR A 400 24.96 -25.84 21.33
N GLY A 401 23.63 -25.88 21.39
CA GLY A 401 22.85 -26.11 22.61
C GLY A 401 22.61 -24.88 23.48
N ASN A 402 23.17 -23.71 23.13
CA ASN A 402 22.88 -22.45 23.81
C ASN A 402 22.00 -21.54 22.92
N PRO A 403 21.08 -20.74 23.50
CA PRO A 403 20.33 -19.75 22.74
C PRO A 403 21.24 -18.56 22.38
N CYS A 404 21.99 -18.70 21.29
CA CYS A 404 23.02 -17.74 20.89
C CYS A 404 22.90 -17.26 19.44
N VAL A 405 21.84 -17.68 18.73
CA VAL A 405 21.41 -17.04 17.49
C VAL A 405 20.50 -15.90 17.90
N ILE A 406 21.01 -14.67 17.89
CA ILE A 406 20.36 -13.55 18.55
C ILE A 406 19.18 -13.07 17.71
N ASP A 407 18.05 -12.87 18.40
CA ASP A 407 16.97 -12.07 17.87
C ASP A 407 17.32 -10.59 18.07
N SER A 408 17.68 -9.91 16.99
CA SER A 408 18.18 -8.54 16.94
C SER A 408 17.19 -7.49 17.46
N ILE A 409 15.90 -7.81 17.52
CA ILE A 409 14.86 -6.97 18.14
C ILE A 409 14.41 -7.49 19.52
N GLY A 410 14.91 -8.68 19.90
CA GLY A 410 14.86 -9.25 21.23
C GLY A 410 13.61 -10.09 21.53
N GLY A 411 13.82 -11.19 22.25
CA GLY A 411 12.73 -11.98 22.86
C GLY A 411 12.78 -13.46 22.51
N TYR A 412 13.35 -13.83 21.37
CA TYR A 412 13.27 -15.19 20.84
C TYR A 412 14.60 -15.73 20.28
N ASP A 413 15.68 -15.66 21.06
CA ASP A 413 16.98 -16.20 20.64
C ASP A 413 16.90 -17.69 20.25
N GLY A 414 17.49 -18.01 19.10
CA GLY A 414 17.55 -19.36 18.54
C GLY A 414 18.66 -20.20 19.16
N THR A 415 18.39 -21.50 19.32
CA THR A 415 19.37 -22.49 19.80
C THR A 415 19.87 -23.33 18.63
N PRO A 416 21.16 -23.24 18.25
CA PRO A 416 21.73 -24.05 17.18
C PRO A 416 22.05 -25.47 17.67
N THR A 417 21.90 -26.44 16.78
CA THR A 417 22.25 -27.85 16.96
C THR A 417 23.14 -28.33 15.81
N GLY A 418 23.80 -29.48 15.98
CA GLY A 418 24.68 -30.04 14.96
C GLY A 418 25.82 -29.09 14.58
N ASP A 419 26.14 -29.05 13.29
CA ASP A 419 27.21 -28.22 12.73
C ASP A 419 26.71 -26.83 12.25
N SER A 420 25.53 -26.37 12.70
CA SER A 420 25.09 -25.00 12.45
C SER A 420 26.15 -24.01 12.92
N SER A 421 26.60 -23.14 12.01
CA SER A 421 27.71 -22.22 12.25
C SER A 421 27.54 -20.91 11.48
N ILE A 422 28.40 -19.94 11.80
CA ILE A 422 28.47 -18.65 11.09
C ILE A 422 29.46 -18.77 9.93
N ASN A 423 29.04 -18.35 8.74
CA ASN A 423 29.89 -18.15 7.57
C ASN A 423 30.21 -16.66 7.40
N LYS A 424 31.51 -16.34 7.43
CA LYS A 424 32.02 -14.97 7.27
C LYS A 424 32.58 -14.67 5.87
N THR A 425 32.40 -15.60 4.93
CA THR A 425 33.03 -15.57 3.60
C THR A 425 32.03 -15.49 2.46
N ASP A 426 30.79 -15.94 2.68
CA ASP A 426 29.70 -15.90 1.72
C ASP A 426 28.40 -15.58 2.49
N SER A 427 27.82 -14.43 2.19
CA SER A 427 26.65 -13.85 2.87
C SER A 427 25.88 -12.97 1.89
N HIS A 428 24.61 -12.72 2.19
CA HIS A 428 23.88 -11.65 1.51
C HIS A 428 24.30 -10.30 2.08
N LEU A 429 24.32 -10.18 3.41
CA LEU A 429 24.72 -8.98 4.13
C LEU A 429 25.58 -9.37 5.33
N CYS A 430 26.80 -8.84 5.41
CA CYS A 430 27.69 -9.04 6.55
C CYS A 430 28.13 -10.52 6.72
N TYR A 431 27.46 -11.35 7.52
CA TYR A 431 27.69 -12.80 7.66
C TYR A 431 26.42 -13.61 7.34
N ALA A 432 26.47 -14.93 7.48
CA ALA A 432 25.29 -15.78 7.26
C ALA A 432 25.34 -17.03 8.14
N GLY A 433 24.18 -17.64 8.38
CA GLY A 433 24.10 -18.98 8.97
C GLY A 433 24.39 -20.05 7.92
N GLU A 434 25.34 -20.95 8.19
CA GLU A 434 25.65 -22.10 7.34
C GLU A 434 25.11 -23.40 7.94
N PHE A 435 24.47 -24.18 7.06
CA PHE A 435 23.82 -25.44 7.39
C PHE A 435 24.27 -26.52 6.42
N ALA A 436 24.50 -27.71 6.94
CA ALA A 436 24.87 -28.86 6.14
C ALA A 436 24.02 -30.08 6.52
N ASP A 437 23.60 -30.83 5.50
CA ASP A 437 23.07 -32.18 5.63
C ASP A 437 24.23 -33.18 5.44
N ALA A 438 24.80 -33.65 6.54
CA ALA A 438 25.85 -34.69 6.54
C ALA A 438 25.38 -35.90 7.36
N PRO A 439 25.74 -37.14 6.97
CA PRO A 439 25.32 -38.33 7.71
C PRO A 439 25.69 -38.28 9.19
N GLY A 440 24.70 -38.19 10.08
CA GLY A 440 24.87 -38.10 11.53
C GLY A 440 24.95 -36.68 12.09
N ASN A 441 24.69 -35.66 11.27
CA ASN A 441 24.69 -34.26 11.64
C ASN A 441 23.29 -33.64 11.45
N ASP A 442 22.87 -32.82 12.41
CA ASP A 442 21.55 -32.18 12.52
C ASP A 442 21.73 -30.67 12.65
N SER A 443 22.29 -30.05 11.60
CA SER A 443 22.43 -28.59 11.54
C SER A 443 21.03 -27.97 11.52
N CYS A 444 20.63 -27.38 12.64
CA CYS A 444 19.31 -26.78 12.81
C CYS A 444 19.39 -25.63 13.81
N ILE A 445 18.53 -24.63 13.68
CA ILE A 445 18.28 -23.65 14.75
C ILE A 445 16.84 -23.81 15.20
N THR A 446 16.66 -24.02 16.50
CA THR A 446 15.33 -24.06 17.12
C THR A 446 15.01 -22.74 17.80
N ILE A 447 13.91 -22.12 17.41
CA ILE A 447 13.35 -20.90 18.01
C ILE A 447 12.06 -21.27 18.74
N THR A 448 11.87 -20.80 19.97
CA THR A 448 10.71 -21.17 20.81
C THR A 448 10.03 -19.95 21.41
N GLY A 449 8.73 -20.08 21.71
CA GLY A 449 7.96 -19.05 22.41
C GLY A 449 7.35 -17.99 21.49
N LEU A 450 7.41 -18.15 20.17
CA LEU A 450 6.89 -17.18 19.22
C LEU A 450 5.37 -16.94 19.42
N PRO A 451 4.90 -15.68 19.53
CA PRO A 451 3.51 -15.33 19.79
C PRO A 451 2.66 -15.33 18.51
N VAL A 452 2.78 -16.39 17.70
CA VAL A 452 2.01 -16.54 16.46
C VAL A 452 0.60 -17.07 16.74
N SER A 453 -0.38 -16.60 15.96
CA SER A 453 -1.75 -17.11 16.04
C SER A 453 -1.89 -18.48 15.38
N THR A 454 -2.76 -19.32 15.91
CA THR A 454 -3.20 -20.59 15.30
C THR A 454 -4.66 -20.55 14.85
N THR A 455 -5.31 -19.39 14.92
CA THR A 455 -6.70 -19.22 14.48
C THR A 455 -6.79 -19.48 12.98
N ALA A 456 -7.85 -20.17 12.54
CA ALA A 456 -8.06 -20.43 11.12
C ALA A 456 -8.14 -19.12 10.32
N GLY A 457 -7.47 -19.07 9.16
CA GLY A 457 -7.41 -17.88 8.31
C GLY A 457 -6.32 -16.87 8.68
N ASP A 458 -5.84 -16.87 9.93
CA ASP A 458 -4.69 -16.02 10.31
C ASP A 458 -3.44 -16.44 9.55
N LYS A 459 -2.58 -15.44 9.31
CA LYS A 459 -1.38 -15.59 8.50
C LYS A 459 -0.12 -15.26 9.28
N THR A 460 0.99 -15.85 8.87
CA THR A 460 2.33 -15.57 9.39
C THR A 460 3.28 -15.54 8.21
N THR A 461 4.07 -14.48 8.12
CA THR A 461 5.06 -14.33 7.04
C THR A 461 6.45 -14.60 7.61
N VAL A 462 7.23 -15.41 6.89
CA VAL A 462 8.66 -15.58 7.15
C VAL A 462 9.42 -15.11 5.92
N CYS A 463 10.23 -14.07 6.09
CA CYS A 463 11.13 -13.56 5.06
C CYS A 463 12.57 -13.95 5.40
N PHE A 464 13.37 -14.31 4.42
CA PHE A 464 14.79 -14.62 4.60
C PHE A 464 15.52 -14.63 3.25
N TRP A 465 16.81 -14.34 3.28
CA TRP A 465 17.70 -14.64 2.16
C TRP A 465 18.20 -16.08 2.29
N MET A 466 18.27 -16.81 1.18
CA MET A 466 18.88 -18.13 1.16
C MET A 466 19.81 -18.32 -0.03
N LYS A 467 20.82 -19.14 0.19
CA LYS A 467 21.65 -19.72 -0.86
C LYS A 467 21.65 -21.22 -0.73
N TRP A 468 20.87 -21.88 -1.57
CA TRP A 468 20.64 -23.32 -1.53
C TRP A 468 21.69 -24.09 -2.35
N ALA A 469 22.28 -25.16 -1.80
CA ALA A 469 23.33 -25.93 -2.48
C ALA A 469 22.83 -26.81 -3.64
N GLY A 470 21.52 -27.07 -3.72
CA GLY A 470 20.92 -27.78 -4.86
C GLY A 470 20.78 -29.30 -4.72
N ASN A 471 20.94 -29.90 -3.53
CA ASN A 471 20.86 -31.37 -3.40
C ASN A 471 19.42 -31.91 -3.38
N GLY A 472 18.48 -31.10 -2.87
CA GLY A 472 17.05 -31.39 -2.88
C GLY A 472 16.61 -32.40 -1.83
N ASN A 473 15.31 -32.46 -1.58
CA ASN A 473 14.72 -33.14 -0.41
C ASN A 473 15.19 -32.53 0.92
N GLU A 474 15.12 -31.21 0.99
CA GLU A 474 15.64 -30.40 2.09
C GLU A 474 14.58 -29.37 2.49
N MET A 475 14.51 -29.03 3.78
CA MET A 475 13.56 -28.05 4.30
C MET A 475 14.32 -26.84 4.85
N PRO A 476 14.37 -25.70 4.16
CA PRO A 476 15.05 -24.51 4.68
C PRO A 476 14.45 -24.00 5.99
N ILE A 477 13.12 -24.09 6.15
CA ILE A 477 12.41 -23.65 7.34
C ILE A 477 11.21 -24.56 7.63
N GLY A 478 10.82 -24.66 8.90
CA GLY A 478 9.65 -25.44 9.30
C GLY A 478 9.06 -25.08 10.66
N TRP A 479 7.80 -25.45 10.86
CA TRP A 479 7.06 -25.35 12.12
C TRP A 479 6.90 -26.74 12.75
N ALA A 480 6.74 -26.79 14.08
CA ALA A 480 6.62 -28.06 14.82
C ALA A 480 5.37 -28.90 14.46
N ASN A 481 4.40 -28.31 13.79
CA ASN A 481 3.12 -28.94 13.42
C ASN A 481 3.12 -29.55 12.00
N SER A 482 4.29 -29.86 11.42
CA SER A 482 4.42 -30.34 10.03
C SER A 482 3.93 -29.31 9.00
N TYR A 483 4.42 -28.08 9.14
CA TYR A 483 4.14 -27.02 8.18
C TYR A 483 5.47 -26.36 7.81
N ASP A 484 5.91 -26.47 6.58
CA ASP A 484 7.28 -26.14 6.22
C ASP A 484 7.40 -25.70 4.76
N LEU A 485 8.58 -25.20 4.41
CA LEU A 485 9.01 -25.09 3.02
C LEU A 485 9.89 -26.28 2.69
N PHE A 486 9.68 -26.86 1.50
CA PHE A 486 10.33 -28.08 1.09
C PHE A 486 10.83 -28.01 -0.35
N PHE A 487 12.10 -28.33 -0.56
CA PHE A 487 12.62 -28.70 -1.87
C PHE A 487 12.27 -30.15 -2.16
N TYR A 488 11.30 -30.39 -3.03
CA TYR A 488 10.93 -31.75 -3.43
C TYR A 488 11.81 -32.20 -4.61
N GLY A 489 12.82 -33.03 -4.34
CA GLY A 489 13.91 -33.25 -5.28
C GLY A 489 14.63 -31.94 -5.59
N THR A 490 15.24 -31.83 -6.78
CA THR A 490 16.06 -30.67 -7.16
C THR A 490 15.31 -29.62 -7.98
N THR A 491 14.07 -29.87 -8.37
CA THR A 491 13.36 -29.05 -9.37
C THR A 491 12.10 -28.37 -8.83
N ARG A 492 11.72 -28.61 -7.57
CA ARG A 492 10.48 -28.09 -7.00
C ARG A 492 10.71 -27.49 -5.63
N PHE A 493 9.98 -26.43 -5.33
CA PHE A 493 10.08 -25.72 -4.06
C PHE A 493 8.72 -25.14 -3.67
N GLY A 494 8.35 -25.24 -2.39
CA GLY A 494 7.12 -24.64 -1.89
C GLY A 494 6.68 -25.20 -0.55
N PHE A 495 5.41 -25.03 -0.22
CA PHE A 495 4.83 -25.41 1.06
C PHE A 495 4.55 -26.91 1.11
N ASN A 496 4.82 -27.51 2.26
CA ASN A 496 4.50 -28.90 2.58
C ASN A 496 3.73 -28.98 3.91
N THR A 497 2.84 -29.98 4.02
CA THR A 497 1.98 -30.18 5.19
C THR A 497 2.24 -31.52 5.91
N GLY A 498 3.40 -32.13 5.66
CA GLY A 498 3.78 -33.46 6.14
C GLY A 498 2.91 -34.60 5.59
N ALA A 499 2.14 -34.36 4.52
CA ALA A 499 1.21 -35.33 3.93
C ALA A 499 1.68 -35.84 2.55
N SER A 500 3.00 -35.86 2.33
CA SER A 500 3.63 -36.19 1.04
C SER A 500 3.14 -35.30 -0.12
N ASP A 501 2.87 -34.04 0.19
CA ASP A 501 2.33 -33.01 -0.68
C ASP A 501 3.35 -31.90 -0.99
N LEU A 502 3.09 -31.11 -2.03
CA LEU A 502 3.80 -29.86 -2.27
C LEU A 502 2.89 -28.87 -2.98
N TYR A 503 2.70 -27.69 -2.39
CA TYR A 503 2.05 -26.54 -3.01
C TYR A 503 3.10 -25.46 -3.28
N GLY A 504 3.50 -25.29 -4.54
CA GLY A 504 4.73 -24.56 -4.86
C GLY A 504 4.99 -24.35 -6.35
N ILE A 505 6.25 -24.08 -6.67
CA ILE A 505 6.77 -23.88 -8.02
C ILE A 505 7.57 -25.09 -8.52
N ASP A 506 7.50 -25.34 -9.83
CA ASP A 506 8.51 -26.11 -10.57
C ASP A 506 9.68 -25.18 -10.96
N GLY A 507 10.78 -25.74 -11.48
CA GLY A 507 11.95 -24.97 -11.92
C GLY A 507 12.87 -24.49 -10.80
N ALA A 508 12.71 -25.01 -9.58
CA ALA A 508 13.49 -24.58 -8.40
C ALA A 508 15.01 -24.80 -8.53
N ASN A 509 15.45 -25.63 -9.47
CA ASN A 509 16.88 -25.80 -9.79
C ASN A 509 17.56 -24.48 -10.23
N ALA A 510 16.78 -23.46 -10.63
CA ALA A 510 17.29 -22.12 -10.91
C ALA A 510 17.74 -21.38 -9.64
N LEU A 511 17.29 -21.81 -8.45
CA LEU A 511 17.62 -21.19 -7.16
C LEU A 511 18.93 -21.71 -6.54
N ALA A 512 19.59 -22.66 -7.20
CA ALA A 512 20.76 -23.33 -6.63
C ALA A 512 22.03 -22.48 -6.80
N ASN A 513 22.84 -22.41 -5.74
CA ASN A 513 24.16 -21.79 -5.68
C ASN A 513 24.22 -20.27 -5.82
N ASP A 514 23.10 -19.57 -5.70
CA ASP A 514 23.01 -18.11 -5.67
C ASP A 514 22.07 -17.65 -4.54
N TRP A 515 22.19 -16.38 -4.17
CA TRP A 515 21.37 -15.75 -3.13
C TRP A 515 20.02 -15.30 -3.70
N TYR A 516 18.94 -15.72 -3.04
CA TYR A 516 17.56 -15.34 -3.36
C TYR A 516 16.84 -14.92 -2.09
N HIS A 517 16.02 -13.88 -2.18
CA HIS A 517 15.08 -13.56 -1.11
C HIS A 517 13.85 -14.44 -1.25
N VAL A 518 13.40 -15.00 -0.13
CA VAL A 518 12.19 -15.81 -0.03
C VAL A 518 11.28 -15.19 1.00
N ALA A 519 10.04 -14.90 0.63
CA ALA A 519 8.97 -14.64 1.59
C ALA A 519 7.90 -15.72 1.49
N ALA A 520 7.62 -16.38 2.61
CA ALA A 520 6.63 -17.44 2.72
C ALA A 520 5.51 -17.03 3.68
N ILE A 521 4.31 -16.88 3.13
CA ILE A 521 3.11 -16.53 3.88
C ILE A 521 2.32 -17.80 4.15
N PHE A 522 2.36 -18.26 5.40
CA PHE A 522 1.63 -19.43 5.88
C PHE A 522 0.22 -19.02 6.30
N SER A 523 -0.79 -19.76 5.82
CA SER A 523 -2.19 -19.59 6.19
C SER A 523 -2.66 -20.75 7.06
N ASN A 524 -3.22 -20.44 8.22
CA ASN A 524 -3.70 -21.44 9.16
C ASN A 524 -4.99 -22.11 8.66
N ASN A 525 -5.00 -23.45 8.63
CA ASN A 525 -6.09 -24.31 8.17
C ASN A 525 -6.58 -24.03 6.73
N ALA A 526 -5.76 -23.36 5.92
CA ALA A 526 -6.06 -23.04 4.53
C ALA A 526 -4.77 -23.06 3.69
N PRO A 527 -4.07 -24.20 3.57
CA PRO A 527 -2.74 -24.26 2.94
C PRO A 527 -2.73 -23.83 1.47
N LEU A 528 -3.85 -23.94 0.76
CA LEU A 528 -4.01 -23.46 -0.61
C LEU A 528 -4.13 -21.93 -0.72
N LYS A 529 -4.13 -21.21 0.41
CA LYS A 529 -4.08 -19.73 0.48
C LYS A 529 -2.69 -19.21 0.83
N ASN A 530 -1.70 -20.10 0.91
CA ASN A 530 -0.30 -19.71 1.09
C ASN A 530 0.21 -18.91 -0.09
N GLN A 531 1.23 -18.10 0.15
CA GLN A 531 1.84 -17.27 -0.89
C GLN A 531 3.36 -17.38 -0.79
N LEU A 532 4.02 -17.57 -1.94
CA LEU A 532 5.46 -17.66 -2.05
C LEU A 532 5.96 -16.51 -2.90
N TYR A 533 6.94 -15.77 -2.39
CA TYR A 533 7.66 -14.75 -3.14
C TYR A 533 9.11 -15.19 -3.30
N ILE A 534 9.67 -14.95 -4.48
CA ILE A 534 11.10 -15.09 -4.78
C ILE A 534 11.57 -13.75 -5.35
N ASP A 535 12.59 -13.14 -4.74
CA ASP A 535 13.13 -11.82 -5.08
C ASP A 535 12.02 -10.76 -5.21
N GLY A 536 11.16 -10.67 -4.19
CA GLY A 536 10.03 -9.73 -4.15
C GLY A 536 8.88 -10.04 -5.11
N THR A 537 9.00 -11.09 -5.94
CA THR A 537 8.00 -11.44 -6.95
C THR A 537 7.10 -12.58 -6.48
N LEU A 538 5.79 -12.33 -6.38
CA LEU A 538 4.78 -13.35 -6.07
C LEU A 538 4.81 -14.46 -7.15
N GLN A 539 4.88 -15.70 -6.70
CA GLN A 539 4.94 -16.87 -7.58
C GLN A 539 3.56 -17.49 -7.83
N PRO A 540 3.27 -17.93 -9.06
CA PRO A 540 2.04 -18.66 -9.40
C PRO A 540 2.17 -20.12 -8.94
N ILE A 541 1.93 -20.37 -7.64
CA ILE A 541 2.10 -21.70 -7.05
C ILE A 541 0.89 -22.60 -7.27
N ALA A 542 1.16 -23.89 -7.48
CA ALA A 542 0.15 -24.92 -7.73
C ALA A 542 0.42 -26.18 -6.90
N VAL A 543 -0.58 -27.06 -6.78
CA VAL A 543 -0.38 -28.37 -6.14
C VAL A 543 0.39 -29.25 -7.12
N LEU A 544 1.67 -29.48 -6.83
CA LEU A 544 2.58 -30.25 -7.69
C LEU A 544 2.60 -31.74 -7.35
N THR A 545 2.24 -32.09 -6.11
CA THR A 545 2.10 -33.48 -5.67
C THR A 545 1.23 -33.56 -4.42
N GLY A 546 0.65 -34.74 -4.18
CA GLY A 546 -0.13 -35.05 -2.98
C GLY A 546 -1.38 -34.19 -2.82
N THR A 547 -1.89 -34.12 -1.59
CA THR A 547 -3.04 -33.28 -1.24
C THR A 547 -2.70 -32.56 0.06
N PRO A 548 -2.51 -31.23 0.04
CA PRO A 548 -2.26 -30.48 1.25
C PRO A 548 -3.38 -30.68 2.28
N VAL A 549 -2.99 -30.85 3.54
CA VAL A 549 -3.92 -30.98 4.67
C VAL A 549 -3.86 -29.76 5.56
N ASN A 550 -4.94 -29.51 6.31
CA ASN A 550 -5.00 -28.35 7.20
C ASN A 550 -3.91 -28.42 8.27
N ARG A 551 -3.08 -27.37 8.30
CA ARG A 551 -2.00 -27.16 9.27
C ARG A 551 -2.07 -25.76 9.85
N THR A 552 -1.42 -25.58 10.99
CA THR A 552 -1.21 -24.27 11.60
C THR A 552 0.27 -24.08 11.87
N VAL A 553 0.72 -22.83 11.88
CA VAL A 553 2.02 -22.47 12.46
C VAL A 553 2.06 -22.83 13.95
N SER A 554 3.21 -22.71 14.60
CA SER A 554 3.36 -23.04 16.02
C SER A 554 4.30 -22.08 16.72
N SER A 555 4.25 -22.02 18.05
CA SER A 555 5.19 -21.23 18.85
C SER A 555 6.65 -21.69 18.76
N THR A 556 6.92 -22.81 18.07
CA THR A 556 8.26 -23.33 17.80
C THR A 556 8.52 -23.35 16.30
N PHE A 557 9.64 -22.75 15.89
CA PHE A 557 10.08 -22.60 14.51
C PHE A 557 11.50 -23.18 14.35
N TYR A 558 11.78 -23.73 13.18
CA TYR A 558 13.04 -24.37 12.84
C TYR A 558 13.63 -23.72 11.59
N ILE A 559 14.93 -23.44 11.64
CA ILE A 559 15.75 -23.15 10.48
C ILE A 559 16.55 -24.43 10.19
N SER A 560 16.53 -24.90 8.95
CA SER A 560 17.04 -26.21 8.52
C SER A 560 16.32 -27.40 9.18
N GLY A 561 15.27 -27.87 8.52
CA GLY A 561 14.46 -29.04 8.90
C GLY A 561 13.12 -28.67 9.55
N TRP A 562 12.52 -29.67 10.21
CA TRP A 562 11.24 -29.54 10.92
C TRP A 562 11.17 -30.54 12.08
N SER A 563 10.31 -30.30 13.08
CA SER A 563 10.10 -31.26 14.18
C SER A 563 8.93 -32.21 13.91
N PRO A 564 9.07 -33.52 14.21
CA PRO A 564 10.12 -34.10 15.07
C PRO A 564 11.18 -34.92 14.30
N SER A 565 11.59 -34.50 13.11
CA SER A 565 12.49 -35.28 12.24
C SER A 565 13.92 -34.73 12.24
N ASP A 566 14.89 -35.63 12.44
CA ASP A 566 16.32 -35.32 12.25
C ASP A 566 16.72 -35.33 10.76
N GLY A 567 15.84 -35.78 9.86
CA GLY A 567 16.06 -35.76 8.41
C GLY A 567 15.60 -34.46 7.73
N TYR A 568 15.90 -34.34 6.42
CA TYR A 568 15.54 -33.21 5.55
C TYR A 568 16.21 -31.88 5.90
N LYS A 569 17.45 -31.93 6.40
CA LYS A 569 18.22 -30.73 6.75
C LYS A 569 18.54 -29.93 5.50
N PHE A 570 18.57 -28.61 5.66
CA PHE A 570 18.96 -27.71 4.60
C PHE A 570 20.47 -27.75 4.42
N ASN A 571 20.90 -27.78 3.17
CA ASN A 571 22.29 -27.60 2.82
C ASN A 571 22.46 -26.29 2.07
N GLY A 572 23.13 -25.33 2.69
CA GLY A 572 23.25 -23.98 2.17
C GLY A 572 23.41 -22.94 3.28
N MET A 573 23.15 -21.70 2.92
CA MET A 573 23.21 -20.56 3.83
C MET A 573 21.87 -19.83 3.90
N ILE A 574 21.57 -19.27 5.08
CA ILE A 574 20.41 -18.41 5.32
C ILE A 574 20.91 -17.13 5.98
N ASP A 575 20.26 -16.01 5.68
CA ASP A 575 20.62 -14.68 6.14
C ASP A 575 19.37 -13.81 6.29
N GLU A 576 19.42 -12.76 7.11
CA GLU A 576 18.35 -11.76 7.30
C GLU A 576 16.94 -12.34 7.52
N LEU A 577 16.79 -13.33 8.41
CA LEU A 577 15.49 -13.96 8.64
C LEU A 577 14.58 -13.09 9.51
N ARG A 578 13.36 -12.81 9.07
CA ARG A 578 12.33 -12.08 9.81
C ARG A 578 11.02 -12.85 9.88
N ILE A 579 10.33 -12.76 11.01
CA ILE A 579 9.03 -13.40 11.24
C ILE A 579 8.00 -12.32 11.58
N TYR A 580 6.86 -12.33 10.88
CA TYR A 580 5.73 -11.42 11.09
C TYR A 580 4.48 -12.21 11.49
N THR A 581 3.70 -11.71 12.44
CA THR A 581 2.43 -12.33 12.88
C THR A 581 1.24 -12.05 11.95
N ARG A 582 1.52 -11.60 10.73
CA ARG A 582 0.54 -11.25 9.71
C ARG A 582 1.05 -11.60 8.32
N GLY A 583 0.16 -11.54 7.34
CA GLY A 583 0.52 -11.50 5.94
C GLY A 583 1.16 -10.17 5.56
N LEU A 584 2.24 -10.21 4.77
CA LEU A 584 2.81 -9.03 4.12
C LEU A 584 2.26 -8.88 2.70
N SER A 585 1.97 -7.65 2.29
CA SER A 585 1.61 -7.29 0.92
C SER A 585 2.79 -7.45 -0.05
N SER A 586 2.55 -7.32 -1.35
CA SER A 586 3.65 -7.40 -2.32
C SER A 586 4.63 -6.21 -2.22
N SER A 587 4.15 -5.02 -1.81
CA SER A 587 5.04 -3.88 -1.58
C SER A 587 5.85 -4.05 -0.29
N GLU A 588 5.23 -4.55 0.78
CA GLU A 588 5.90 -4.80 2.06
C GLU A 588 6.97 -5.88 1.95
N VAL A 589 6.73 -6.94 1.16
CA VAL A 589 7.76 -7.94 0.85
C VAL A 589 8.93 -7.32 0.08
N THR A 590 8.65 -6.39 -0.83
CA THR A 590 9.71 -5.69 -1.58
C THR A 590 10.49 -4.73 -0.67
N GLU A 591 9.83 -4.04 0.25
CA GLU A 591 10.47 -3.20 1.25
C GLU A 591 11.36 -4.03 2.18
N ASP A 592 10.83 -5.13 2.74
CA ASP A 592 11.56 -6.07 3.59
C ASP A 592 12.82 -6.62 2.92
N MET A 593 12.71 -7.02 1.66
CA MET A 593 13.84 -7.53 0.87
C MET A 593 14.97 -6.49 0.72
N ASN A 594 14.62 -5.20 0.66
CA ASN A 594 15.56 -4.10 0.47
C ASN A 594 16.08 -3.51 1.79
N LEU A 595 15.64 -4.03 2.95
CA LEU A 595 16.16 -3.60 4.25
C LEU A 595 17.65 -3.91 4.36
N THR A 596 18.39 -2.97 4.94
CA THR A 596 19.83 -3.11 5.21
C THR A 596 20.13 -2.62 6.62
N HIS A 597 21.25 -3.08 7.18
CA HIS A 597 21.79 -2.57 8.45
C HIS A 597 23.32 -2.47 8.36
N SER A 598 23.92 -1.90 9.41
CA SER A 598 25.38 -1.83 9.52
C SER A 598 25.94 -3.17 9.96
N CYS A 599 27.05 -3.60 9.35
CA CYS A 599 27.77 -4.78 9.80
C CYS A 599 28.43 -4.56 11.17
N PRO A 600 28.61 -5.64 11.96
CA PRO A 600 29.46 -5.61 13.13
C PRO A 600 30.84 -5.04 12.77
N GLY A 601 31.36 -4.15 13.62
CA GLY A 601 32.74 -3.68 13.50
C GLY A 601 33.75 -4.81 13.74
N PRO A 602 35.02 -4.62 13.34
CA PRO A 602 36.09 -5.60 13.56
C PRO A 602 36.46 -5.81 15.03
#